data_AF-A0AAV5F363-F1
#
_entry.id   AF-A0AAV5F363-F1
#
_cell.length_a   1.000
_cell.length_b   1.000
_cell.length_c   1.000
_cell.angle_alpha   90.00
_cell.angle_beta   90.00
_cell.angle_gamma   90.00
#
_symmetry.space_group_name_H-M   'P 1'
#
loop_
_entity.id
_entity.type
_entity.pdbx_description
1 polymer ?
#
loop_
_entity_poly.entity_id
_entity_poly.type
_entity_poly.pdbx_seq_one_letter_code
_entity_poly.pdbx_strand_id
1 'polypeptide(L)'
;MPGHERNSDNWEEAQQTKEKDTVEFTEFGGGTDDFNNVAHAKPVCDTSFGKYDVCELTGDVRARGGASATITLVSSRAPLREWTIKPYSRKYLDGLKSVTVKSVPSSSPIYAPQCTTRMTIPAMVIELGGLTGNYWHDFTDVLVPLFIGARRFNGEVQLLIVNLLPFWVEKYKKIFAQFTRHEIVDLDRDDGVVRCYPHVTVGYGSRKEFTIDPAVDATGGDYTMVDFTKFLRQAYSLPRHRPMKLSHHHHHQRPRMMIFDRTQSRKFLNLNEIVAAAEAAGFAVTVAGRPRASYDEFAREVNSFDAMVGVHGAGLTNCVYLPTGAVLVQVVPYGKLEGIARTDFGDPARDMGLRYIEYSVAAEESSLMDVFGKDHPIVKDPVAVHLSGWGNVAEWYLGKQDVRINIDRFKTVLKQAMDHLQ
;
A
#
# COMPACT_ATOMS: atom_id res chain seq x y z
N MET A 1 17.37 36.56 -8.09
CA MET A 1 16.34 37.02 -9.05
C MET A 1 16.23 36.00 -10.17
N PRO A 2 15.02 35.74 -10.65
CA PRO A 2 14.21 34.51 -10.51
C PRO A 2 14.75 33.34 -11.38
N GLY A 3 14.52 32.06 -11.12
CA GLY A 3 13.29 31.39 -10.71
C GLY A 3 12.85 30.50 -11.88
N HIS A 4 13.22 29.22 -11.85
CA HIS A 4 12.69 28.21 -12.78
C HIS A 4 12.20 27.00 -11.98
N GLU A 5 10.97 27.12 -11.50
CA GLU A 5 10.11 25.98 -11.19
C GLU A 5 9.90 25.18 -12.48
N ARG A 6 10.36 23.93 -12.49
CA ARG A 6 10.00 22.98 -13.53
C ARG A 6 8.66 22.35 -13.14
N ASN A 7 7.62 22.80 -13.82
CA ASN A 7 6.32 22.12 -13.91
C ASN A 7 6.54 20.64 -14.24
N SER A 8 6.10 19.76 -13.35
CA SER A 8 5.99 18.32 -13.60
C SER A 8 4.58 18.01 -14.11
N ASP A 9 4.26 18.53 -15.29
CA ASP A 9 3.07 18.18 -16.06
C ASP A 9 3.52 18.00 -17.52
N ASN A 10 3.77 16.76 -17.91
CA ASN A 10 3.72 16.26 -19.29
C ASN A 10 4.06 14.77 -19.30
N TRP A 11 3.03 13.94 -19.14
CA TRP A 11 3.03 12.56 -19.61
C TRP A 11 1.66 12.27 -20.19
N GLU A 12 1.42 12.77 -21.41
CA GLU A 12 0.37 12.25 -22.28
C GLU A 12 0.97 11.85 -23.64
N GLU A 13 0.36 10.78 -24.16
CA GLU A 13 0.45 10.22 -25.51
C GLU A 13 1.71 9.44 -25.92
N ALA A 14 1.65 8.12 -25.68
CA ALA A 14 2.14 7.15 -26.65
C ALA A 14 1.09 6.05 -26.85
N GLN A 15 0.64 5.96 -28.11
CA GLN A 15 -0.31 5.05 -28.73
C GLN A 15 -0.33 3.61 -28.16
N GLN A 16 -1.51 3.15 -27.71
CA GLN A 16 -1.81 1.73 -27.53
C GLN A 16 -2.61 1.21 -28.73
N THR A 17 -1.98 0.32 -29.48
CA THR A 17 -2.63 -0.57 -30.44
C THR A 17 -3.58 -1.52 -29.72
N LYS A 18 -4.80 -1.64 -30.26
CA LYS A 18 -5.85 -2.56 -29.82
C LYS A 18 -5.37 -4.02 -29.95
N GLU A 19 -5.21 -4.70 -28.83
CA GLU A 19 -5.47 -6.13 -28.71
C GLU A 19 -6.45 -6.38 -27.57
N LYS A 20 -7.53 -7.10 -27.91
CA LYS A 20 -8.58 -7.51 -26.99
C LYS A 20 -8.10 -8.74 -26.23
N ASP A 21 -7.86 -8.60 -24.94
CA ASP A 21 -7.90 -9.71 -24.01
C ASP A 21 -8.87 -9.38 -22.86
N THR A 22 -10.04 -10.00 -22.93
CA THR A 22 -11.04 -10.07 -21.86
C THR A 22 -10.47 -10.88 -20.70
N VAL A 23 -10.15 -10.22 -19.59
CA VAL A 23 -9.93 -10.88 -18.31
C VAL A 23 -11.12 -10.55 -17.40
N GLU A 24 -12.01 -11.52 -17.22
CA GLU A 24 -13.08 -11.48 -16.24
C GLU A 24 -12.50 -11.52 -14.83
N PHE A 25 -12.85 -10.52 -14.02
CA PHE A 25 -12.66 -10.58 -12.56
C PHE A 25 -13.73 -11.50 -11.97
N THR A 26 -13.33 -12.69 -11.54
CA THR A 26 -14.17 -13.56 -10.71
C THR A 26 -13.75 -13.42 -9.25
N GLU A 27 -14.75 -13.19 -8.39
CA GLU A 27 -14.66 -13.28 -6.94
C GLU A 27 -14.22 -14.69 -6.55
N PHE A 28 -13.07 -14.84 -5.90
CA PHE A 28 -12.65 -16.13 -5.33
C PHE A 28 -13.04 -16.21 -3.85
N GLY A 29 -14.20 -16.82 -3.62
CA GLY A 29 -14.63 -17.33 -2.32
C GLY A 29 -13.80 -18.53 -1.87
N GLY A 30 -13.59 -18.63 -0.55
CA GLY A 30 -12.91 -19.75 0.09
C GLY A 30 -13.76 -21.02 0.19
N GLY A 31 -13.08 -22.16 0.33
CA GLY A 31 -13.67 -23.47 0.59
C GLY A 31 -12.58 -24.53 0.72
N THR A 32 -12.73 -25.37 1.74
CA THR A 32 -11.78 -26.31 2.33
C THR A 32 -11.63 -27.63 1.55
N ASP A 33 -10.50 -28.33 1.71
CA ASP A 33 -10.45 -29.66 2.32
C ASP A 33 -9.06 -30.31 2.20
N ASP A 34 -8.77 -31.06 3.26
CA ASP A 34 -7.51 -31.67 3.67
C ASP A 34 -7.24 -33.03 2.96
N PHE A 35 -6.06 -33.61 3.25
CA PHE A 35 -5.62 -35.00 3.03
C PHE A 35 -4.93 -35.37 1.70
N ASN A 36 -3.60 -35.27 1.68
CA ASN A 36 -2.73 -36.47 1.69
C ASN A 36 -1.25 -36.13 1.92
N ASN A 37 -0.63 -36.94 2.80
CA ASN A 37 0.68 -36.75 3.39
C ASN A 37 1.85 -37.26 2.52
N VAL A 38 3.05 -36.75 2.84
CA VAL A 38 4.42 -37.22 2.51
C VAL A 38 5.03 -36.80 1.15
N ALA A 39 5.52 -35.54 1.04
CA ALA A 39 6.75 -35.15 0.28
C ALA A 39 6.89 -33.63 0.07
N HIS A 40 7.05 -32.80 1.11
CA HIS A 40 7.19 -31.34 0.89
C HIS A 40 8.37 -30.75 1.64
N ALA A 41 9.58 -30.93 1.08
CA ALA A 41 10.58 -29.88 1.25
C ALA A 41 10.03 -28.63 0.54
N LYS A 42 9.89 -27.52 1.27
CA LYS A 42 9.41 -26.25 0.69
C LYS A 42 10.27 -25.89 -0.52
N PRO A 43 9.69 -25.59 -1.70
CA PRO A 43 10.46 -25.21 -2.87
C PRO A 43 11.29 -23.96 -2.61
N VAL A 44 12.43 -23.82 -3.29
CA VAL A 44 13.32 -22.64 -3.17
C VAL A 44 12.58 -21.36 -3.51
N CYS A 45 11.77 -21.39 -4.57
CA CYS A 45 10.89 -20.32 -5.00
C CYS A 45 9.44 -20.81 -5.00
N ASP A 46 8.56 -20.07 -4.35
CA ASP A 46 7.12 -20.20 -4.46
C ASP A 46 6.60 -19.16 -5.46
N THR A 47 6.09 -19.66 -6.58
CA THR A 47 5.52 -18.84 -7.66
C THR A 47 4.05 -19.16 -7.90
N SER A 48 3.40 -19.93 -7.01
CA SER A 48 2.04 -20.41 -7.23
C SER A 48 0.99 -19.31 -7.02
N PHE A 49 1.34 -18.25 -6.29
CA PHE A 49 0.44 -17.12 -6.07
C PHE A 49 0.49 -16.14 -7.24
N GLY A 50 -0.67 -15.71 -7.75
CA GLY A 50 -0.75 -14.85 -8.94
C GLY A 50 -0.21 -13.44 -8.73
N LYS A 51 -0.21 -12.93 -7.49
CA LYS A 51 0.13 -11.54 -7.18
C LYS A 51 1.63 -11.29 -7.05
N TYR A 52 2.37 -12.20 -6.40
CA TYR A 52 3.81 -12.05 -6.11
C TYR A 52 4.51 -13.41 -6.07
N ASP A 53 5.83 -13.38 -6.19
CA ASP A 53 6.71 -14.54 -6.00
C ASP A 53 7.61 -14.31 -4.78
N VAL A 54 7.95 -15.38 -4.06
CA VAL A 54 8.95 -15.33 -2.98
C VAL A 54 9.89 -16.51 -3.09
N CYS A 55 11.19 -16.26 -3.05
CA CYS A 55 12.22 -17.28 -2.88
C CYS A 55 12.90 -17.16 -1.52
N GLU A 56 13.11 -18.29 -0.84
CA GLU A 56 13.82 -18.38 0.42
C GLU A 56 15.07 -19.25 0.24
N LEU A 57 16.25 -18.62 0.23
CA LEU A 57 17.52 -19.30 0.00
C LEU A 57 18.34 -19.28 1.28
N THR A 58 18.78 -20.46 1.75
CA THR A 58 19.53 -20.59 3.02
C THR A 58 20.81 -21.41 2.78
N GLY A 59 21.96 -20.92 3.25
CA GLY A 59 23.27 -21.53 3.05
C GLY A 59 24.28 -20.59 2.39
N ASP A 60 25.06 -21.08 1.42
CA ASP A 60 25.97 -20.25 0.62
C ASP A 60 25.18 -19.60 -0.52
N VAL A 61 24.63 -18.40 -0.25
CA VAL A 61 23.86 -17.64 -1.24
C VAL A 61 24.68 -16.47 -1.75
N ARG A 62 24.85 -16.36 -3.07
CA ARG A 62 25.70 -15.37 -3.72
C ARG A 62 24.86 -14.41 -4.53
N ALA A 63 24.82 -13.15 -4.11
CA ALA A 63 24.16 -12.07 -4.83
C ALA A 63 25.18 -11.33 -5.69
N ARG A 64 24.94 -11.30 -6.99
CA ARG A 64 25.69 -10.52 -7.97
C ARG A 64 24.78 -9.43 -8.54
N GLY A 65 25.20 -8.18 -8.40
CA GLY A 65 24.53 -7.03 -8.98
C GLY A 65 24.87 -6.79 -10.45
N GLY A 66 24.47 -5.62 -10.94
CA GLY A 66 24.61 -5.15 -12.31
C GLY A 66 23.29 -5.18 -13.09
N ALA A 67 23.36 -4.87 -14.39
CA ALA A 67 22.20 -4.80 -15.28
C ALA A 67 21.36 -6.10 -15.36
N SER A 68 21.92 -7.24 -14.92
CA SER A 68 21.21 -8.52 -14.81
C SER A 68 21.55 -9.19 -13.48
N ALA A 69 20.89 -8.72 -12.42
CA ALA A 69 21.09 -9.24 -11.07
C ALA A 69 20.79 -10.75 -10.97
N THR A 70 21.67 -11.48 -10.30
CA THR A 70 21.56 -12.93 -10.10
C THR A 70 21.77 -13.30 -8.64
N ILE A 71 20.90 -14.17 -8.11
CA ILE A 71 20.97 -14.73 -6.76
C ILE A 71 21.15 -16.23 -6.86
N THR A 72 22.32 -16.74 -6.47
CA THR A 72 22.67 -18.16 -6.62
C THR A 72 22.82 -18.85 -5.28
N LEU A 73 22.01 -19.86 -5.01
CA LEU A 73 22.21 -20.81 -3.90
C LEU A 73 23.16 -21.93 -4.34
N VAL A 74 24.27 -22.06 -3.61
CA VAL A 74 25.23 -23.15 -3.78
C VAL A 74 24.96 -24.21 -2.72
N SER A 75 24.57 -25.42 -3.15
CA SER A 75 24.35 -26.54 -2.25
C SER A 75 24.53 -27.86 -2.99
N SER A 76 25.35 -28.76 -2.46
CA SER A 76 25.60 -30.08 -3.07
C SER A 76 24.36 -30.95 -3.20
N ARG A 77 23.28 -30.61 -2.47
CA ARG A 77 21.99 -31.29 -2.51
C ARG A 77 20.98 -30.60 -3.42
N ALA A 78 21.28 -29.40 -3.91
CA ALA A 78 20.34 -28.64 -4.73
C ALA A 78 20.42 -29.08 -6.20
N PRO A 79 19.27 -29.37 -6.85
CA PRO A 79 19.24 -29.59 -8.28
C PRO A 79 19.58 -28.31 -9.04
N LEU A 80 20.11 -28.44 -10.26
CA LEU A 80 20.29 -27.30 -11.16
C LEU A 80 18.90 -26.78 -11.56
N ARG A 81 18.56 -25.58 -11.09
CA ARG A 81 17.29 -24.90 -11.43
C ARG A 81 17.50 -23.40 -11.53
N GLU A 82 16.67 -22.77 -12.33
CA GLU A 82 16.67 -21.33 -12.58
C GLU A 82 15.23 -20.82 -12.57
N TRP A 83 15.04 -19.65 -11.97
CA TRP A 83 13.78 -18.92 -11.94
C TRP A 83 14.03 -17.47 -12.34
N THR A 84 13.05 -16.87 -13.01
CA THR A 84 13.03 -15.43 -13.30
C THR A 84 11.94 -14.81 -12.45
N ILE A 85 12.34 -14.00 -11.47
CA ILE A 85 11.46 -13.47 -10.44
C ILE A 85 11.37 -11.97 -10.58
N LYS A 86 10.18 -11.38 -10.54
CA LYS A 86 10.00 -9.94 -10.31
C LYS A 86 9.77 -9.74 -8.81
N PRO A 87 10.75 -9.28 -8.03
CA PRO A 87 10.65 -9.24 -6.58
C PRO A 87 9.81 -8.03 -6.11
N TYR A 88 8.56 -7.98 -6.55
CA TYR A 88 7.56 -6.95 -6.29
C TYR A 88 6.24 -7.61 -5.86
N SER A 89 5.46 -6.93 -5.02
CA SER A 89 4.22 -7.49 -4.48
C SER A 89 3.08 -7.61 -5.50
N ARG A 90 3.23 -7.00 -6.69
CA ARG A 90 2.37 -7.14 -7.90
C ARG A 90 3.21 -7.47 -9.13
N LYS A 91 3.71 -8.70 -9.23
CA LYS A 91 4.63 -9.14 -10.30
C LYS A 91 4.10 -8.97 -11.73
N TYR A 92 2.78 -8.87 -11.90
CA TYR A 92 2.14 -8.73 -13.21
C TYR A 92 2.21 -7.30 -13.78
N LEU A 93 2.70 -6.31 -13.03
CA LEU A 93 2.87 -4.95 -13.56
C LEU A 93 4.01 -4.88 -14.60
N ASP A 94 3.81 -3.97 -15.55
CA ASP A 94 4.80 -3.60 -16.54
C ASP A 94 5.90 -2.71 -15.94
N GLY A 95 7.05 -2.66 -16.60
CA GLY A 95 8.19 -1.84 -16.19
C GLY A 95 8.97 -2.37 -14.98
N LEU A 96 8.55 -3.48 -14.36
CA LEU A 96 9.29 -4.15 -13.29
C LEU A 96 10.52 -4.87 -13.82
N LYS A 97 11.64 -4.75 -13.10
CA LYS A 97 12.86 -5.52 -13.38
C LYS A 97 12.78 -6.93 -12.79
N SER A 98 13.26 -7.91 -13.55
CA SER A 98 13.40 -9.29 -13.10
C SER A 98 14.79 -9.55 -12.52
N VAL A 99 14.86 -10.50 -11.60
CA VAL A 99 16.07 -11.05 -10.98
C VAL A 99 16.12 -12.54 -11.29
N THR A 100 17.28 -13.02 -11.71
CA THR A 100 17.49 -14.46 -11.94
C THR A 100 17.87 -15.13 -10.63
N VAL A 101 17.09 -16.12 -10.19
CA VAL A 101 17.38 -16.94 -9.02
C VAL A 101 17.82 -18.32 -9.48
N LYS A 102 18.91 -18.84 -8.92
CA LYS A 102 19.52 -20.12 -9.32
C LYS A 102 19.82 -21.00 -8.13
N SER A 103 19.69 -22.31 -8.30
CA SER A 103 20.26 -23.30 -7.40
C SER A 103 21.25 -24.17 -8.14
N VAL A 104 22.45 -24.36 -7.58
CA VAL A 104 23.54 -25.08 -8.23
C VAL A 104 24.23 -26.07 -7.28
N PRO A 105 24.75 -27.21 -7.78
CA PRO A 105 25.32 -28.26 -6.94
C PRO A 105 26.74 -27.97 -6.42
N SER A 106 27.42 -26.97 -6.98
CA SER A 106 28.85 -26.74 -6.71
C SER A 106 29.23 -25.26 -6.78
N SER A 107 30.22 -24.87 -5.98
CA SER A 107 30.84 -23.55 -5.96
C SER A 107 31.87 -23.33 -7.07
N SER A 108 31.96 -24.25 -8.04
CA SER A 108 32.83 -24.09 -9.21
C SER A 108 32.54 -22.75 -9.91
N PRO A 109 33.56 -22.00 -10.36
CA PRO A 109 33.37 -20.75 -11.10
C PRO A 109 32.48 -20.87 -12.34
N ILE A 110 32.31 -22.09 -12.87
CA ILE A 110 31.37 -22.40 -13.97
C ILE A 110 29.91 -22.17 -13.55
N TYR A 111 29.58 -22.52 -12.30
CA TYR A 111 28.21 -22.51 -11.79
C TYR A 111 27.90 -21.32 -10.88
N ALA A 112 28.87 -20.89 -10.06
CA ALA A 112 28.68 -19.82 -9.11
C ALA A 112 29.91 -18.90 -9.05
N PRO A 113 29.72 -17.57 -9.09
CA PRO A 113 30.83 -16.64 -9.01
C PRO A 113 31.44 -16.64 -7.60
N GLN A 114 32.74 -16.37 -7.48
CA GLN A 114 33.42 -16.32 -6.18
C GLN A 114 32.93 -15.11 -5.35
N CYS A 115 32.86 -15.29 -4.03
CA CYS A 115 32.53 -14.21 -3.10
C CYS A 115 33.63 -13.14 -3.12
N THR A 116 33.27 -11.89 -3.41
CA THR A 116 34.15 -10.75 -3.16
C THR A 116 34.04 -10.27 -1.71
N THR A 117 32.83 -10.38 -1.15
CA THR A 117 32.51 -9.95 0.21
C THR A 117 31.63 -11.00 0.87
N ARG A 118 31.93 -11.35 2.11
CA ARG A 118 31.11 -12.27 2.92
C ARG A 118 30.40 -11.47 4.00
N MET A 119 29.09 -11.68 4.07
CA MET A 119 28.18 -11.02 5.01
C MET A 119 27.77 -12.04 6.08
N THR A 120 27.54 -11.58 7.30
CA THR A 120 27.06 -12.43 8.42
C THR A 120 25.58 -12.25 8.73
N ILE A 121 24.93 -11.32 8.03
CA ILE A 121 23.52 -10.97 8.15
C ILE A 121 22.72 -11.53 6.96
N PRO A 122 21.40 -11.75 7.07
CA PRO A 122 20.56 -12.05 5.92
C PRO A 122 20.42 -10.84 4.99
N ALA A 123 19.93 -11.09 3.77
CA ALA A 123 19.53 -10.04 2.84
C ALA A 123 18.12 -10.27 2.28
N MET A 124 17.49 -9.18 1.83
CA MET A 124 16.26 -9.21 1.05
C MET A 124 16.45 -8.49 -0.27
N VAL A 125 16.07 -9.14 -1.36
CA VAL A 125 16.10 -8.56 -2.71
C VAL A 125 14.70 -8.06 -3.03
N ILE A 126 14.57 -6.77 -3.31
CA ILE A 126 13.30 -6.11 -3.62
C ILE A 126 13.41 -5.28 -4.89
N GLU A 127 12.30 -5.11 -5.58
CA GLU A 127 12.15 -4.18 -6.71
C GLU A 127 11.43 -2.92 -6.25
N LEU A 128 11.88 -1.76 -6.76
CA LEU A 128 11.16 -0.49 -6.64
C LEU A 128 10.83 0.06 -8.03
N GLY A 129 9.60 -0.13 -8.48
CA GLY A 129 9.11 0.38 -9.76
C GLY A 129 7.60 0.33 -9.81
N GLY A 130 7.05 -0.09 -10.96
CA GLY A 130 5.60 -0.24 -11.13
C GLY A 130 4.85 1.05 -10.81
N LEU A 131 4.04 1.02 -9.75
CA LEU A 131 3.19 2.13 -9.32
C LEU A 131 3.77 2.94 -8.14
N THR A 132 5.02 2.64 -7.77
CA THR A 132 5.78 3.39 -6.73
C THR A 132 5.82 4.87 -7.07
N GLY A 133 5.45 5.72 -6.11
CA GLY A 133 5.26 7.16 -6.29
C GLY A 133 3.79 7.57 -6.16
N ASN A 134 2.84 6.67 -6.46
CA ASN A 134 1.46 6.87 -6.05
C ASN A 134 1.31 6.53 -4.56
N TYR A 135 0.73 7.45 -3.79
CA TYR A 135 0.74 7.35 -2.34
C TYR A 135 0.02 6.11 -1.76
N TRP A 136 -1.00 5.60 -2.43
CA TRP A 136 -1.64 4.36 -2.01
C TRP A 136 -0.73 3.16 -2.31
N HIS A 137 -0.22 3.08 -3.53
CA HIS A 137 0.71 2.02 -3.96
C HIS A 137 2.02 1.99 -3.17
N ASP A 138 2.53 3.15 -2.74
CA ASP A 138 3.68 3.24 -1.83
C ASP A 138 3.47 2.33 -0.60
N PHE A 139 2.25 2.31 -0.05
CA PHE A 139 1.93 1.50 1.11
C PHE A 139 1.49 0.09 0.75
N THR A 140 0.54 -0.05 -0.18
CA THR A 140 -0.07 -1.35 -0.49
C THR A 140 0.90 -2.29 -1.20
N ASP A 141 1.77 -1.75 -2.04
CA ASP A 141 2.60 -2.54 -2.91
C ASP A 141 4.04 -2.65 -2.38
N VAL A 142 4.48 -1.67 -1.57
CA VAL A 142 5.85 -1.65 -1.03
C VAL A 142 5.88 -1.75 0.49
N LEU A 143 5.43 -0.73 1.22
CA LEU A 143 5.75 -0.61 2.65
C LEU A 143 5.07 -1.68 3.55
N VAL A 144 3.80 -2.02 3.31
CA VAL A 144 3.10 -3.06 4.09
C VAL A 144 3.66 -4.46 3.76
N PRO A 145 3.75 -4.87 2.48
CA PRO A 145 4.42 -6.12 2.11
C PRO A 145 5.87 -6.24 2.61
N LEU A 146 6.64 -5.14 2.54
CA LEU A 146 8.02 -5.13 3.02
C LEU A 146 8.07 -5.24 4.55
N PHE A 147 7.12 -4.64 5.27
CA PHE A 147 7.01 -4.82 6.71
C PHE A 147 6.78 -6.28 7.09
N ILE A 148 5.86 -6.99 6.42
CA ILE A 148 5.64 -8.43 6.61
C ILE A 148 6.98 -9.17 6.44
N GLY A 149 7.70 -8.96 5.33
CA GLY A 149 8.92 -9.71 5.03
C GLY A 149 10.16 -9.33 5.87
N ALA A 150 10.38 -8.04 6.12
CA ALA A 150 11.60 -7.53 6.73
C ALA A 150 11.56 -7.52 8.26
N ARG A 151 10.38 -7.33 8.86
CA ARG A 151 10.28 -7.09 10.32
C ARG A 151 10.73 -8.30 11.14
N ARG A 152 10.60 -9.52 10.61
CA ARG A 152 11.11 -10.77 11.21
C ARG A 152 12.62 -10.75 11.51
N PHE A 153 13.38 -9.91 10.81
CA PHE A 153 14.82 -9.75 11.01
C PHE A 153 15.19 -8.67 12.04
N ASN A 154 14.20 -7.93 12.57
CA ASN A 154 14.38 -6.90 13.60
C ASN A 154 15.48 -5.86 13.28
N GLY A 155 15.63 -5.48 12.01
CA GLY A 155 16.64 -4.54 11.54
C GLY A 155 17.96 -5.17 11.09
N GLU A 156 18.19 -6.45 11.38
CA GLU A 156 19.41 -7.19 10.99
C GLU A 156 19.22 -7.89 9.65
N VAL A 157 18.92 -7.11 8.61
CA VAL A 157 18.80 -7.58 7.23
C VAL A 157 19.30 -6.52 6.27
N GLN A 158 20.07 -6.87 5.24
CA GLN A 158 20.45 -5.91 4.21
C GLN A 158 19.42 -5.88 3.08
N LEU A 159 18.98 -4.69 2.67
CA LEU A 159 18.11 -4.54 1.51
C LEU A 159 18.95 -4.37 0.24
N LEU A 160 18.75 -5.26 -0.73
CA LEU A 160 19.35 -5.19 -2.06
C LEU A 160 18.24 -4.81 -3.03
N ILE A 161 18.30 -3.61 -3.57
CA ILE A 161 17.21 -3.03 -4.34
C ILE A 161 17.57 -3.02 -5.81
N VAL A 162 16.77 -3.69 -6.64
CA VAL A 162 16.77 -3.46 -8.08
C VAL A 162 15.79 -2.34 -8.42
N ASN A 163 16.12 -1.56 -9.44
CA ASN A 163 15.40 -0.35 -9.83
C ASN A 163 15.36 0.69 -8.70
N LEU A 164 16.47 0.91 -7.99
CA LEU A 164 16.48 1.82 -6.83
C LEU A 164 15.98 3.22 -7.23
N LEU A 165 15.04 3.75 -6.44
CA LEU A 165 14.51 5.11 -6.57
C LEU A 165 14.98 5.97 -5.37
N PRO A 166 16.14 6.65 -5.44
CA PRO A 166 16.73 7.33 -4.27
C PRO A 166 15.82 8.39 -3.65
N PHE A 167 15.10 9.17 -4.47
CA PHE A 167 14.17 10.20 -3.99
C PHE A 167 13.03 9.60 -3.15
N TRP A 168 12.59 8.38 -3.49
CA TRP A 168 11.49 7.69 -2.83
C TRP A 168 11.95 7.04 -1.53
N VAL A 169 13.15 6.43 -1.52
CA VAL A 169 13.76 5.92 -0.29
C VAL A 169 14.01 7.07 0.69
N GLU A 170 14.47 8.22 0.20
CA GLU A 170 14.68 9.42 1.03
C GLU A 170 13.36 9.94 1.64
N LYS A 171 12.25 9.97 0.85
CA LYS A 171 10.90 10.32 1.33
C LYS A 171 10.49 9.45 2.53
N TYR A 172 10.80 8.15 2.49
CA TYR A 172 10.45 7.17 3.53
C TYR A 172 11.62 6.76 4.43
N LYS A 173 12.70 7.56 4.50
CA LYS A 173 13.93 7.17 5.21
C LYS A 173 13.74 6.74 6.66
N LYS A 174 12.78 7.36 7.36
CA LYS A 174 12.46 7.01 8.75
C LYS A 174 11.86 5.60 8.87
N ILE A 175 11.09 5.18 7.88
CA ILE A 175 10.56 3.81 7.79
C ILE A 175 11.70 2.84 7.43
N PHE A 176 12.51 3.17 6.42
CA PHE A 176 13.64 2.32 6.00
C PHE A 176 14.65 2.09 7.12
N ALA A 177 14.95 3.11 7.92
CA ALA A 177 15.81 3.00 9.09
C ALA A 177 15.26 2.07 10.18
N GLN A 178 13.97 1.73 10.15
CA GLN A 178 13.37 0.72 11.02
C GLN A 178 13.33 -0.68 10.39
N PHE A 179 13.39 -0.78 9.05
CA PHE A 179 13.51 -2.07 8.36
C PHE A 179 14.92 -2.64 8.42
N THR A 180 15.93 -1.79 8.30
CA THR A 180 17.33 -2.20 8.27
C THR A 180 18.23 -1.20 8.99
N ARG A 181 19.24 -1.74 9.69
CA ARG A 181 20.37 -1.00 10.27
C ARG A 181 21.59 -0.96 9.34
N HIS A 182 21.50 -1.65 8.21
CA HIS A 182 22.56 -1.83 7.23
C HIS A 182 22.33 -0.93 6.04
N GLU A 183 23.39 -0.62 5.30
CA GLU A 183 23.29 0.18 4.08
C GLU A 183 22.41 -0.51 3.03
N ILE A 184 21.50 0.25 2.42
CA ILE A 184 20.70 -0.19 1.27
C ILE A 184 21.60 -0.21 0.04
N VAL A 185 21.65 -1.35 -0.64
CA VAL A 185 22.48 -1.53 -1.84
C VAL A 185 21.64 -1.31 -3.08
N ASP A 186 22.10 -0.42 -3.96
CA ASP A 186 21.62 -0.34 -5.35
C ASP A 186 22.18 -1.52 -6.14
N LEU A 187 21.40 -2.59 -6.26
CA LEU A 187 21.86 -3.83 -6.87
C LEU A 187 22.11 -3.67 -8.37
N ASP A 188 21.46 -2.71 -9.04
CA ASP A 188 21.71 -2.42 -10.47
C ASP A 188 23.09 -1.81 -10.70
N ARG A 189 23.64 -1.08 -9.71
CA ARG A 189 24.92 -0.36 -9.81
C ARG A 189 26.06 -1.05 -9.07
N ASP A 190 25.82 -2.27 -8.61
CA ASP A 190 26.74 -3.07 -7.82
C ASP A 190 27.59 -4.01 -8.70
N ASP A 191 28.06 -3.49 -9.83
CA ASP A 191 28.87 -4.24 -10.80
C ASP A 191 30.20 -4.69 -10.20
N GLY A 192 30.58 -5.94 -10.49
CA GLY A 192 31.86 -6.50 -10.06
C GLY A 192 31.93 -6.96 -8.60
N VAL A 193 30.87 -6.75 -7.81
CA VAL A 193 30.76 -7.23 -6.43
C VAL A 193 29.86 -8.48 -6.37
N VAL A 194 30.30 -9.47 -5.60
CA VAL A 194 29.53 -10.67 -5.28
C VAL A 194 29.46 -10.80 -3.75
N ARG A 195 28.33 -10.39 -3.18
CA ARG A 195 28.07 -10.51 -1.74
C ARG A 195 27.50 -11.87 -1.44
N CYS A 196 28.14 -12.58 -0.53
CA CYS A 196 27.70 -13.88 -0.07
C CYS A 196 27.03 -13.77 1.30
N TYR A 197 25.81 -14.26 1.41
CA TYR A 197 24.96 -14.19 2.60
C TYR A 197 24.64 -15.60 3.11
N PRO A 198 24.44 -15.77 4.43
CA PRO A 198 23.93 -17.01 5.01
C PRO A 198 22.47 -17.29 4.62
N HIS A 199 21.71 -16.24 4.28
CA HIS A 199 20.30 -16.33 3.91
C HIS A 199 19.90 -15.15 3.03
N VAL A 200 19.14 -15.39 1.97
CA VAL A 200 18.56 -14.36 1.12
C VAL A 200 17.10 -14.68 0.83
N THR A 201 16.24 -13.70 1.03
CA THR A 201 14.86 -13.73 0.54
C THR A 201 14.77 -12.89 -0.74
N VAL A 202 14.16 -13.42 -1.79
CA VAL A 202 13.93 -12.68 -3.05
C VAL A 202 12.44 -12.48 -3.22
N GLY A 203 12.00 -11.23 -3.27
CA GLY A 203 10.58 -10.89 -3.33
C GLY A 203 9.92 -10.80 -1.95
N TYR A 204 8.72 -10.21 -1.97
CA TYR A 204 7.92 -9.88 -0.81
C TYR A 204 6.49 -9.62 -1.27
N GLY A 205 5.52 -9.71 -0.37
CA GLY A 205 4.11 -9.62 -0.75
C GLY A 205 3.15 -9.64 0.43
N SER A 206 1.92 -9.20 0.17
CA SER A 206 0.76 -9.39 1.06
C SER A 206 -0.34 -10.13 0.30
N ARG A 207 -1.04 -11.03 0.99
CA ARG A 207 -2.14 -11.80 0.40
C ARG A 207 -3.37 -10.95 0.12
N LYS A 208 -3.58 -9.89 0.92
CA LYS A 208 -4.70 -8.95 0.79
C LYS A 208 -4.22 -7.55 0.43
N GLU A 209 -5.15 -6.73 -0.05
CA GLU A 209 -4.91 -5.32 -0.37
C GLU A 209 -4.86 -4.47 0.90
N PHE A 210 -3.81 -3.66 1.04
CA PHE A 210 -3.59 -2.70 2.13
C PHE A 210 -3.77 -3.21 3.57
N THR A 211 -3.76 -4.53 3.78
CA THR A 211 -3.88 -5.15 5.09
C THR A 211 -2.93 -6.32 5.23
N ILE A 212 -2.79 -6.80 6.47
CA ILE A 212 -1.98 -7.96 6.84
C ILE A 212 -2.94 -8.96 7.48
N ASP A 213 -2.99 -10.16 6.94
CA ASP A 213 -3.73 -11.28 7.50
C ASP A 213 -2.75 -12.31 8.05
N PRO A 214 -2.53 -12.36 9.39
CA PRO A 214 -1.55 -13.24 10.00
C PRO A 214 -1.74 -14.72 9.62
N ALA A 215 -2.97 -15.15 9.32
CA ALA A 215 -3.26 -16.55 9.01
C ALA A 215 -2.71 -16.98 7.63
N VAL A 216 -2.55 -16.04 6.70
CA VAL A 216 -2.12 -16.34 5.31
C VAL A 216 -0.81 -15.66 4.93
N ASP A 217 -0.43 -14.58 5.61
CA ASP A 217 0.85 -13.88 5.46
C ASP A 217 1.95 -14.51 6.34
N ALA A 218 2.08 -15.84 6.24
CA ALA A 218 2.95 -16.68 7.08
C ALA A 218 4.46 -16.40 6.95
N THR A 219 4.87 -15.52 6.03
CA THR A 219 6.28 -15.13 5.86
C THR A 219 6.76 -14.17 6.93
N GLY A 220 5.86 -13.55 7.71
CA GLY A 220 6.18 -12.39 8.53
C GLY A 220 6.29 -12.56 10.04
N GLY A 221 5.90 -13.69 10.64
CA GLY A 221 5.96 -13.85 12.11
C GLY A 221 4.76 -13.22 12.83
N ASP A 222 3.56 -13.54 12.32
CA ASP A 222 2.27 -13.25 12.94
C ASP A 222 1.95 -11.76 13.17
N TYR A 223 2.57 -10.86 12.39
CA TYR A 223 2.30 -9.42 12.46
C TYR A 223 0.90 -9.07 11.94
N THR A 224 0.34 -8.00 12.51
CA THR A 224 -0.97 -7.43 12.13
C THR A 224 -0.83 -6.01 11.60
N MET A 225 -1.91 -5.44 11.06
CA MET A 225 -1.94 -4.01 10.72
C MET A 225 -1.82 -3.09 11.96
N VAL A 226 -2.18 -3.56 13.15
CA VAL A 226 -1.90 -2.85 14.41
C VAL A 226 -0.38 -2.77 14.67
N ASP A 227 0.36 -3.85 14.36
CA ASP A 227 1.82 -3.84 14.48
C ASP A 227 2.47 -2.91 13.46
N PHE A 228 1.94 -2.88 12.22
CA PHE A 228 2.41 -1.96 11.20
C PHE A 228 2.21 -0.49 11.59
N THR A 229 1.01 -0.11 12.05
CA THR A 229 0.74 1.27 12.50
C THR A 229 1.56 1.64 13.75
N LYS A 230 1.81 0.68 14.66
CA LYS A 230 2.74 0.86 15.79
C LYS A 230 4.18 1.07 15.31
N PHE A 231 4.62 0.34 14.30
CA PHE A 231 5.93 0.49 13.68
C PHE A 231 6.09 1.88 13.03
N LEU A 232 5.08 2.36 12.31
CA LEU A 232 5.08 3.73 11.76
C LEU A 232 5.14 4.79 12.88
N ARG A 233 4.37 4.58 13.96
CA ARG A 233 4.41 5.47 15.12
C ARG A 233 5.81 5.55 15.73
N GLN A 234 6.54 4.44 15.81
CA GLN A 234 7.93 4.42 16.26
C GLN A 234 8.85 5.15 15.28
N ALA A 235 8.74 4.84 13.98
CA ALA A 235 9.55 5.45 12.92
C ALA A 235 9.48 6.98 12.93
N TYR A 236 8.28 7.55 13.12
CA TYR A 236 8.06 9.00 13.12
C TYR A 236 8.00 9.63 14.52
N SER A 237 8.17 8.84 15.58
CA SER A 237 8.04 9.28 16.98
C SER A 237 6.69 9.97 17.25
N LEU A 238 5.60 9.37 16.76
CA LEU A 238 4.26 9.96 16.89
C LEU A 238 3.76 9.79 18.34
N PRO A 239 3.28 10.86 19.00
CA PRO A 239 3.01 10.84 20.44
C PRO A 239 1.70 10.13 20.80
N ARG A 240 0.71 10.11 19.91
CA ARG A 240 -0.63 9.61 20.22
C ARG A 240 -0.80 8.17 19.77
N HIS A 241 -1.14 7.31 20.73
CA HIS A 241 -1.47 5.89 20.48
C HIS A 241 -2.96 5.59 20.57
N ARG A 242 -3.76 6.51 21.13
CA ARG A 242 -5.23 6.44 21.23
C ARG A 242 -5.86 7.81 20.95
N PRO A 243 -7.10 7.84 20.42
CA PRO A 243 -7.85 9.08 20.28
C PRO A 243 -8.25 9.63 21.66
N MET A 244 -8.76 10.87 21.66
CA MET A 244 -9.37 11.48 22.82
C MET A 244 -10.58 10.64 23.22
N LYS A 245 -10.73 10.37 24.52
CA LYS A 245 -11.97 9.81 25.06
C LYS A 245 -12.76 10.93 25.71
N LEU A 246 -14.01 11.07 25.31
CA LEU A 246 -14.92 12.02 25.94
C LEU A 246 -15.35 11.46 27.30
N SER A 247 -14.79 12.00 28.38
CA SER A 247 -15.26 11.71 29.73
C SER A 247 -16.12 12.86 30.25
N HIS A 248 -16.97 12.59 31.25
CA HIS A 248 -17.75 13.61 31.97
C HIS A 248 -16.87 14.73 32.59
N HIS A 249 -15.55 14.57 32.65
CA HIS A 249 -14.64 15.60 33.17
C HIS A 249 -14.00 16.47 32.08
N HIS A 250 -14.20 16.14 30.79
CA HIS A 250 -13.60 16.84 29.64
C HIS A 250 -14.61 17.67 28.84
N HIS A 251 -15.63 18.24 29.49
CA HIS A 251 -16.70 19.03 28.85
C HIS A 251 -16.22 20.25 28.02
N HIS A 252 -14.93 20.59 28.02
CA HIS A 252 -14.37 21.73 27.29
C HIS A 252 -13.41 21.32 26.16
N GLN A 253 -13.10 20.04 25.99
CA GLN A 253 -12.24 19.55 24.92
C GLN A 253 -13.07 18.90 23.81
N ARG A 254 -12.91 19.40 22.59
CA ARG A 254 -13.57 18.90 21.39
C ARG A 254 -12.65 17.91 20.68
N PRO A 255 -13.13 16.71 20.28
CA PRO A 255 -12.33 15.80 19.47
C PRO A 255 -11.98 16.47 18.14
N ARG A 256 -10.75 16.23 17.67
CA ARG A 256 -10.24 16.86 16.46
C ARG A 256 -10.60 16.01 15.25
N MET A 257 -11.25 16.62 14.26
CA MET A 257 -11.59 15.99 13.00
C MET A 257 -10.80 16.62 11.86
N MET A 258 -10.07 15.79 11.12
CA MET A 258 -9.51 16.18 9.83
C MET A 258 -10.55 15.93 8.74
N ILE A 259 -10.78 16.91 7.87
CA ILE A 259 -11.46 16.71 6.59
C ILE A 259 -10.42 16.81 5.50
N PHE A 260 -10.18 15.70 4.80
CA PHE A 260 -9.23 15.61 3.71
C PHE A 260 -9.88 16.11 2.42
N ASP A 261 -9.58 17.34 2.05
CA ASP A 261 -10.05 18.00 0.85
C ASP A 261 -9.16 17.66 -0.36
N ARG A 262 -9.81 17.31 -1.45
CA ARG A 262 -9.17 16.92 -2.70
C ARG A 262 -9.26 18.10 -3.66
N THR A 263 -8.19 18.35 -4.42
CA THR A 263 -8.13 19.51 -5.33
C THR A 263 -8.26 19.15 -6.82
N GLN A 264 -8.03 17.89 -7.19
CA GLN A 264 -7.99 17.47 -8.61
C GLN A 264 -9.24 16.71 -9.05
N SER A 265 -9.67 15.70 -8.27
CA SER A 265 -10.83 14.85 -8.59
C SER A 265 -11.53 14.43 -7.30
N ARG A 266 -12.83 14.06 -7.38
CA ARG A 266 -13.63 13.63 -6.22
C ARG A 266 -13.62 14.69 -5.11
N LYS A 267 -13.79 15.94 -5.49
CA LYS A 267 -13.77 17.10 -4.58
C LYS A 267 -15.11 17.21 -3.83
N PHE A 268 -15.08 17.84 -2.67
CA PHE A 268 -16.32 18.23 -1.99
C PHE A 268 -16.87 19.53 -2.58
N LEU A 269 -18.07 19.49 -3.16
CA LEU A 269 -18.74 20.65 -3.75
C LEU A 269 -19.37 21.59 -2.71
N ASN A 270 -19.60 21.09 -1.50
CA ASN A 270 -20.20 21.85 -0.40
C ASN A 270 -19.38 21.76 0.90
N LEU A 271 -18.04 21.82 0.79
CA LEU A 271 -17.11 21.67 1.91
C LEU A 271 -17.46 22.55 3.13
N ASN A 272 -17.84 23.82 2.92
CA ASN A 272 -18.19 24.72 4.01
C ASN A 272 -19.41 24.22 4.81
N GLU A 273 -20.39 23.61 4.15
CA GLU A 273 -21.56 23.03 4.81
C GLU A 273 -21.18 21.77 5.62
N ILE A 274 -20.25 20.96 5.09
CA ILE A 274 -19.71 19.77 5.78
C ILE A 274 -18.95 20.19 7.04
N VAL A 275 -18.08 21.21 6.93
CA VAL A 275 -17.35 21.77 8.08
C VAL A 275 -18.31 22.27 9.14
N ALA A 276 -19.29 23.10 8.76
CA ALA A 276 -20.28 23.63 9.70
C ALA A 276 -21.09 22.51 10.39
N ALA A 277 -21.46 21.45 9.67
CA ALA A 277 -22.16 20.31 10.24
C ALA A 277 -21.29 19.53 11.24
N ALA A 278 -20.01 19.30 10.92
CA ALA A 278 -19.07 18.63 11.81
C ALA A 278 -18.76 19.46 13.07
N GLU A 279 -18.63 20.77 12.93
CA GLU A 279 -18.50 21.67 14.09
C GLU A 279 -19.75 21.66 14.95
N ALA A 280 -20.94 21.74 14.35
CA ALA A 280 -22.22 21.64 15.07
C ALA A 280 -22.38 20.29 15.79
N ALA A 281 -21.81 19.21 15.24
CA ALA A 281 -21.76 17.90 15.89
C ALA A 281 -20.77 17.82 17.07
N GLY A 282 -19.94 18.85 17.26
CA GLY A 282 -19.03 18.97 18.41
C GLY A 282 -17.54 18.82 18.09
N PHE A 283 -17.15 18.56 16.84
CA PHE A 283 -15.74 18.39 16.47
C PHE A 283 -14.99 19.72 16.31
N ALA A 284 -13.71 19.75 16.69
CA ALA A 284 -12.78 20.78 16.25
C ALA A 284 -12.25 20.40 14.86
N VAL A 285 -12.72 21.08 13.81
CA VAL A 285 -12.46 20.68 12.42
C VAL A 285 -11.20 21.34 11.87
N THR A 286 -10.41 20.59 11.12
CA THR A 286 -9.32 21.11 10.29
C THR A 286 -9.45 20.56 8.89
N VAL A 287 -9.47 21.45 7.90
CA VAL A 287 -9.41 21.06 6.49
C VAL A 287 -7.95 20.90 6.10
N ALA A 288 -7.59 19.72 5.61
CA ALA A 288 -6.26 19.42 5.11
C ALA A 288 -6.32 18.89 3.69
N GLY A 289 -5.25 19.07 2.92
CA GLY A 289 -5.13 18.55 1.56
C GLY A 289 -3.81 17.85 1.35
N ARG A 290 -3.16 18.10 0.21
CA ARG A 290 -1.78 17.63 -0.01
C ARG A 290 -0.84 18.21 1.07
N PRO A 291 0.15 17.43 1.56
CA PRO A 291 1.11 17.91 2.54
C PRO A 291 1.80 19.20 2.06
N ARG A 292 1.73 20.26 2.87
CA ARG A 292 2.49 21.51 2.65
C ARG A 292 3.84 21.51 3.37
N ALA A 293 4.01 20.53 4.26
CA ALA A 293 5.11 20.35 5.18
C ALA A 293 5.94 19.11 4.79
N SER A 294 7.04 18.84 5.50
CA SER A 294 7.77 17.59 5.30
C SER A 294 6.88 16.38 5.66
N TYR A 295 7.21 15.22 5.11
CA TYR A 295 6.39 14.02 5.29
C TYR A 295 6.22 13.62 6.78
N ASP A 296 7.25 13.84 7.58
CA ASP A 296 7.20 13.55 9.02
C ASP A 296 6.39 14.57 9.83
N GLU A 297 6.39 15.85 9.43
CA GLU A 297 5.50 16.86 10.00
C GLU A 297 4.05 16.51 9.71
N PHE A 298 3.75 16.11 8.48
CA PHE A 298 2.41 15.70 8.09
C PHE A 298 1.93 14.44 8.83
N ALA A 299 2.80 13.44 9.00
CA ALA A 299 2.46 12.26 9.81
C ALA A 299 2.13 12.61 11.27
N ARG A 300 2.87 13.56 11.88
CA ARG A 300 2.56 14.08 13.23
C ARG A 300 1.25 14.87 13.27
N GLU A 301 0.99 15.66 12.24
CA GLU A 301 -0.27 16.39 12.10
C GLU A 301 -1.45 15.42 12.04
N VAL A 302 -1.41 14.41 11.16
CA VAL A 302 -2.46 13.39 11.06
C VAL A 302 -2.65 12.64 12.39
N ASN A 303 -1.57 12.27 13.07
CA ASN A 303 -1.63 11.61 14.37
C ASN A 303 -2.30 12.46 15.47
N SER A 304 -2.42 13.77 15.26
CA SER A 304 -3.08 14.67 16.20
C SER A 304 -4.61 14.62 16.15
N PHE A 305 -5.22 13.94 15.18
CA PHE A 305 -6.67 13.87 15.00
C PHE A 305 -7.30 12.61 15.63
N ASP A 306 -8.57 12.73 15.98
CA ASP A 306 -9.42 11.68 16.55
C ASP A 306 -10.37 11.07 15.51
N ALA A 307 -10.65 11.84 14.45
CA ALA A 307 -11.44 11.40 13.31
C ALA A 307 -10.85 11.96 11.99
N MET A 308 -11.01 11.22 10.90
CA MET A 308 -10.68 11.65 9.55
C MET A 308 -11.87 11.39 8.63
N VAL A 309 -12.25 12.39 7.83
CA VAL A 309 -13.24 12.29 6.76
C VAL A 309 -12.54 12.53 5.43
N GLY A 310 -12.81 11.70 4.42
CA GLY A 310 -12.35 11.99 3.07
C GLY A 310 -13.02 11.11 2.03
N VAL A 311 -13.00 11.58 0.78
CA VAL A 311 -13.49 10.81 -0.36
C VAL A 311 -12.49 9.72 -0.73
N HIS A 312 -13.00 8.51 -1.01
CA HIS A 312 -12.23 7.34 -1.40
C HIS A 312 -11.12 7.68 -2.40
N GLY A 313 -9.90 7.23 -2.10
CA GLY A 313 -8.72 7.36 -2.95
C GLY A 313 -7.44 7.53 -2.14
N ALA A 314 -6.31 7.72 -2.83
CA ALA A 314 -4.97 7.65 -2.22
C ALA A 314 -4.74 8.58 -1.02
N GLY A 315 -5.43 9.72 -0.92
CA GLY A 315 -5.33 10.60 0.25
C GLY A 315 -5.75 9.93 1.57
N LEU A 316 -6.69 8.98 1.52
CA LEU A 316 -7.14 8.26 2.71
C LEU A 316 -6.10 7.30 3.29
N THR A 317 -5.04 6.95 2.55
CA THR A 317 -3.91 6.16 3.06
C THR A 317 -3.28 6.77 4.29
N ASN A 318 -3.44 8.08 4.51
CA ASN A 318 -3.00 8.76 5.73
C ASN A 318 -3.67 8.23 7.02
N CYS A 319 -4.75 7.45 6.92
CA CYS A 319 -5.37 6.81 8.07
C CYS A 319 -4.39 5.93 8.88
N VAL A 320 -3.29 5.44 8.27
CA VAL A 320 -2.23 4.65 8.95
C VAL A 320 -1.55 5.42 10.09
N TYR A 321 -1.63 6.75 10.09
CA TYR A 321 -1.05 7.60 11.12
C TYR A 321 -2.02 7.99 12.23
N LEU A 322 -3.32 7.69 12.06
CA LEU A 322 -4.31 7.92 13.09
C LEU A 322 -4.00 7.05 14.33
N PRO A 323 -4.31 7.54 15.54
CA PRO A 323 -4.23 6.72 16.73
C PRO A 323 -5.16 5.50 16.64
N THR A 324 -4.74 4.35 17.18
CA THR A 324 -5.58 3.15 17.25
C THR A 324 -6.88 3.45 18.00
N GLY A 325 -8.03 3.13 17.40
CA GLY A 325 -9.36 3.45 17.89
C GLY A 325 -9.95 4.76 17.36
N ALA A 326 -9.19 5.58 16.63
CA ALA A 326 -9.71 6.76 15.94
C ALA A 326 -10.72 6.38 14.84
N VAL A 327 -11.51 7.37 14.40
CA VAL A 327 -12.58 7.14 13.42
C VAL A 327 -12.11 7.50 12.00
N LEU A 328 -12.30 6.58 11.05
CA LEU A 328 -12.18 6.84 9.62
C LEU A 328 -13.57 6.85 9.00
N VAL A 329 -13.97 7.99 8.45
CA VAL A 329 -15.18 8.14 7.64
C VAL A 329 -14.77 8.19 6.17
N GLN A 330 -15.09 7.13 5.44
CA GLN A 330 -14.85 7.05 4.01
C GLN A 330 -16.10 7.45 3.25
N VAL A 331 -16.02 8.55 2.49
CA VAL A 331 -17.04 8.91 1.52
C VAL A 331 -16.78 8.11 0.23
N VAL A 332 -17.70 7.22 -0.11
CA VAL A 332 -17.59 6.35 -1.30
C VAL A 332 -18.32 7.03 -2.45
N PRO A 333 -17.62 7.41 -3.55
CA PRO A 333 -18.25 8.04 -4.70
C PRO A 333 -19.35 7.16 -5.30
N TYR A 334 -20.25 7.80 -6.06
CA TYR A 334 -21.32 7.10 -6.75
C TYR A 334 -20.77 6.11 -7.78
N GLY A 335 -21.54 5.07 -8.12
CA GLY A 335 -21.19 4.13 -9.20
C GLY A 335 -20.86 2.72 -8.75
N LYS A 336 -21.50 2.24 -7.67
CA LYS A 336 -21.33 0.88 -7.13
C LYS A 336 -19.88 0.56 -6.73
N LEU A 337 -19.24 1.49 -6.02
CA LEU A 337 -17.84 1.37 -5.60
C LEU A 337 -17.68 0.78 -4.19
N GLU A 338 -18.76 0.41 -3.50
CA GLU A 338 -18.74 0.01 -2.09
C GLU A 338 -17.87 -1.23 -1.84
N GLY A 339 -17.89 -2.22 -2.75
CA GLY A 339 -17.05 -3.41 -2.65
C GLY A 339 -15.55 -3.09 -2.77
N ILE A 340 -15.19 -2.23 -3.71
CA ILE A 340 -13.81 -1.74 -3.91
C ILE A 340 -13.38 -0.92 -2.71
N ALA A 341 -14.22 0.02 -2.27
CA ALA A 341 -13.93 0.90 -1.15
C ALA A 341 -13.73 0.13 0.17
N ARG A 342 -14.54 -0.92 0.39
CA ARG A 342 -14.38 -1.83 1.52
C ARG A 342 -13.06 -2.58 1.48
N THR A 343 -12.71 -3.16 0.33
CA THR A 343 -11.46 -3.90 0.14
C THR A 343 -10.24 -2.98 0.34
N ASP A 344 -10.29 -1.77 -0.21
CA ASP A 344 -9.16 -0.85 -0.20
C ASP A 344 -8.95 -0.13 1.13
N PHE A 345 -10.01 0.14 1.90
CA PHE A 345 -9.92 0.92 3.14
C PHE A 345 -10.84 0.45 4.26
N GLY A 346 -12.03 -0.10 3.97
CA GLY A 346 -12.97 -0.54 4.99
C GLY A 346 -12.41 -1.64 5.90
N ASP A 347 -11.99 -2.75 5.31
CA ASP A 347 -11.39 -3.86 6.03
C ASP A 347 -9.99 -3.50 6.57
N PRO A 348 -9.10 -2.88 5.77
CA PRO A 348 -7.82 -2.37 6.27
C PRO A 348 -7.93 -1.45 7.49
N ALA A 349 -8.89 -0.52 7.52
CA ALA A 349 -9.09 0.37 8.66
C ALA A 349 -9.47 -0.40 9.93
N ARG A 350 -10.32 -1.43 9.81
CA ARG A 350 -10.67 -2.30 10.94
C ARG A 350 -9.47 -3.09 11.42
N ASP A 351 -8.68 -3.62 10.50
CA ASP A 351 -7.47 -4.39 10.82
C ASP A 351 -6.37 -3.51 11.47
N MET A 352 -6.31 -2.21 11.14
CA MET A 352 -5.49 -1.20 11.84
C MET A 352 -6.02 -0.87 13.26
N GLY A 353 -7.21 -1.36 13.61
CA GLY A 353 -7.89 -1.06 14.87
C GLY A 353 -8.60 0.30 14.87
N LEU A 354 -8.92 0.87 13.71
CA LEU A 354 -9.73 2.08 13.59
C LEU A 354 -11.23 1.74 13.64
N ARG A 355 -12.05 2.75 13.93
CA ARG A 355 -13.51 2.68 13.77
C ARG A 355 -13.85 3.17 12.38
N TYR A 356 -14.45 2.31 11.57
CA TYR A 356 -14.75 2.64 10.18
C TYR A 356 -16.23 2.95 9.97
N ILE A 357 -16.51 4.05 9.27
CA ILE A 357 -17.86 4.42 8.82
C ILE A 357 -17.82 4.67 7.31
N GLU A 358 -18.75 4.05 6.59
CA GLU A 358 -18.96 4.28 5.16
C GLU A 358 -20.07 5.32 4.95
N TYR A 359 -19.85 6.28 4.07
CA TYR A 359 -20.89 7.14 3.52
C TYR A 359 -20.97 6.94 2.02
N SER A 360 -21.92 6.13 1.57
CA SER A 360 -22.16 5.87 0.15
C SER A 360 -22.96 7.01 -0.48
N VAL A 361 -22.35 7.64 -1.49
CA VAL A 361 -22.90 8.79 -2.21
C VAL A 361 -24.06 8.33 -3.10
N ALA A 362 -25.21 8.96 -2.95
CA ALA A 362 -26.37 8.74 -3.81
C ALA A 362 -26.17 9.40 -5.19
N ALA A 363 -26.97 9.01 -6.17
CA ALA A 363 -26.87 9.55 -7.52
C ALA A 363 -27.05 11.08 -7.52
N GLU A 364 -27.98 11.60 -6.71
CA GLU A 364 -28.30 13.02 -6.56
C GLU A 364 -27.19 13.84 -5.87
N GLU A 365 -26.23 13.16 -5.25
CA GLU A 365 -25.07 13.76 -4.59
C GLU A 365 -23.83 13.74 -5.51
N SER A 366 -23.90 13.08 -6.67
CA SER A 366 -22.81 13.02 -7.64
C SER A 366 -22.96 14.11 -8.70
N SER A 367 -21.86 14.80 -9.03
CA SER A 367 -21.84 15.75 -10.14
C SER A 367 -22.17 15.12 -11.49
N LEU A 368 -22.07 13.79 -11.62
CA LEU A 368 -22.46 13.08 -12.85
C LEU A 368 -23.95 13.24 -13.16
N MET A 369 -24.79 13.38 -12.13
CA MET A 369 -26.23 13.63 -12.30
C MET A 369 -26.48 14.96 -13.01
N ASP A 370 -25.76 16.02 -12.63
CA ASP A 370 -25.90 17.34 -13.25
C ASP A 370 -25.36 17.36 -14.69
N VAL A 371 -24.26 16.63 -14.94
CA VAL A 371 -23.59 16.61 -16.25
C VAL A 371 -24.36 15.77 -17.28
N PHE A 372 -24.80 14.58 -16.89
CA PHE A 372 -25.37 13.61 -17.83
C PHE A 372 -26.89 13.47 -17.73
N GLY A 373 -27.48 13.87 -16.60
CA GLY A 373 -28.88 13.65 -16.31
C GLY A 373 -29.18 12.21 -15.88
N LYS A 374 -30.32 12.04 -15.21
CA LYS A 374 -30.78 10.78 -14.59
C LYS A 374 -30.87 9.59 -15.55
N ASP A 375 -31.17 9.85 -16.82
CA ASP A 375 -31.49 8.80 -17.79
C ASP A 375 -30.26 8.28 -18.55
N HIS A 376 -29.11 8.94 -18.40
CA HIS A 376 -27.88 8.54 -19.06
C HIS A 376 -27.31 7.25 -18.46
N PRO A 377 -26.76 6.30 -19.25
CA PRO A 377 -26.29 5.00 -18.75
C PRO A 377 -25.29 5.07 -17.60
N ILE A 378 -24.38 6.04 -17.60
CA ILE A 378 -23.41 6.27 -16.50
C ILE A 378 -24.10 6.48 -15.14
N VAL A 379 -25.30 7.07 -15.13
CA VAL A 379 -26.09 7.32 -13.91
C VAL A 379 -27.14 6.22 -13.71
N LYS A 380 -27.82 5.79 -14.77
CA LYS A 380 -28.93 4.85 -14.66
C LYS A 380 -28.49 3.41 -14.44
N ASP A 381 -27.35 3.01 -15.00
CA ASP A 381 -26.85 1.64 -14.94
C ASP A 381 -25.33 1.57 -14.71
N PRO A 382 -24.89 1.77 -13.45
CA PRO A 382 -23.49 1.62 -13.11
C PRO A 382 -22.90 0.23 -13.37
N VAL A 383 -23.73 -0.83 -13.39
CA VAL A 383 -23.25 -2.19 -13.64
C VAL A 383 -22.73 -2.31 -15.06
N ALA A 384 -23.43 -1.73 -16.04
CA ALA A 384 -22.95 -1.70 -17.42
C ALA A 384 -21.58 -1.01 -17.56
N VAL A 385 -21.31 0.04 -16.77
CA VAL A 385 -20.00 0.70 -16.75
C VAL A 385 -18.93 -0.24 -16.19
N HIS A 386 -19.21 -0.97 -15.10
CA HIS A 386 -18.29 -2.00 -14.59
C HIS A 386 -18.01 -3.10 -15.62
N LEU A 387 -19.04 -3.60 -16.31
CA LEU A 387 -18.89 -4.62 -17.36
C LEU A 387 -18.13 -4.12 -18.60
N SER A 388 -18.06 -2.80 -18.79
CA SER A 388 -17.27 -2.19 -19.88
C SER A 388 -15.77 -2.11 -19.59
N GLY A 389 -15.33 -2.53 -18.38
CA GLY A 389 -13.93 -2.64 -17.98
C GLY A 389 -13.47 -1.58 -16.99
N TRP A 390 -12.40 -1.89 -16.26
CA TRP A 390 -11.84 -1.05 -15.19
C TRP A 390 -11.47 0.37 -15.63
N GLY A 391 -10.98 0.54 -16.87
CA GLY A 391 -10.63 1.86 -17.41
C GLY A 391 -11.80 2.85 -17.34
N ASN A 392 -13.01 2.40 -17.71
CA ASN A 392 -14.21 3.26 -17.67
C ASN A 392 -14.67 3.54 -16.23
N VAL A 393 -14.58 2.55 -15.34
CA VAL A 393 -14.88 2.75 -13.90
C VAL A 393 -13.93 3.79 -13.30
N ALA A 394 -12.62 3.65 -13.57
CA ALA A 394 -11.60 4.55 -13.09
C ALA A 394 -11.79 5.97 -13.67
N GLU A 395 -12.07 6.09 -14.96
CA GLU A 395 -12.28 7.37 -15.61
C GLU A 395 -13.53 8.08 -15.06
N TRP A 396 -14.68 7.43 -15.08
CA TRP A 396 -15.95 8.09 -14.79
C TRP A 396 -16.24 8.18 -13.31
N TYR A 397 -16.10 7.08 -12.58
CA TYR A 397 -16.47 7.05 -11.17
C TYR A 397 -15.33 7.46 -10.22
N LEU A 398 -14.07 7.42 -10.65
CA LEU A 398 -12.93 7.88 -9.82
C LEU A 398 -12.27 9.16 -10.36
N GLY A 399 -12.35 9.42 -11.65
CA GLY A 399 -11.69 10.55 -12.30
C GLY A 399 -12.58 11.78 -12.49
N LYS A 400 -13.81 11.59 -12.96
CA LYS A 400 -14.67 12.66 -13.51
C LYS A 400 -15.90 13.02 -12.68
N GLN A 401 -16.00 12.55 -11.44
CA GLN A 401 -17.05 12.97 -10.52
C GLN A 401 -16.51 13.72 -9.32
N ASP A 402 -17.28 14.70 -8.88
CA ASP A 402 -17.17 15.40 -7.60
C ASP A 402 -18.45 15.13 -6.78
N VAL A 403 -18.39 15.38 -5.47
CA VAL A 403 -19.42 14.95 -4.52
C VAL A 403 -20.01 16.16 -3.79
N ARG A 404 -21.34 16.28 -3.81
CA ARG A 404 -22.11 17.19 -2.96
C ARG A 404 -22.81 16.40 -1.86
N ILE A 405 -22.27 16.45 -0.65
CA ILE A 405 -22.77 15.67 0.49
C ILE A 405 -24.15 16.19 0.92
N ASN A 406 -25.11 15.28 1.07
CA ASN A 406 -26.38 15.54 1.74
C ASN A 406 -26.14 15.69 3.25
N ILE A 407 -26.23 16.94 3.73
CA ILE A 407 -25.89 17.29 5.11
C ILE A 407 -26.82 16.61 6.13
N ASP A 408 -28.09 16.40 5.82
CA ASP A 408 -29.02 15.75 6.76
C ASP A 408 -28.71 14.27 6.97
N ARG A 409 -28.33 13.56 5.90
CA ARG A 409 -27.80 12.19 6.01
C ARG A 409 -26.46 12.19 6.73
N PHE A 410 -25.58 13.13 6.39
CA PHE A 410 -24.24 13.20 6.96
C PHE A 410 -24.22 13.50 8.46
N LYS A 411 -25.19 14.24 9.00
CA LYS A 411 -25.37 14.42 10.45
C LYS A 411 -25.45 13.08 11.20
N THR A 412 -26.05 12.05 10.60
CA THR A 412 -26.11 10.71 11.21
C THR A 412 -24.73 10.06 11.28
N VAL A 413 -23.92 10.22 10.24
CA VAL A 413 -22.52 9.76 10.21
C VAL A 413 -21.68 10.48 11.25
N LEU A 414 -21.83 11.81 11.35
CA LEU A 414 -21.12 12.62 12.36
C LEU A 414 -21.48 12.20 13.78
N LYS A 415 -22.76 11.89 14.04
CA LYS A 415 -23.20 11.35 15.33
C LYS A 415 -22.54 10.00 15.63
N GLN A 416 -22.56 9.06 14.69
CA GLN A 416 -21.89 7.77 14.85
C GLN A 416 -20.39 7.91 15.10
N ALA A 417 -19.73 8.84 14.40
CA ALA A 417 -18.32 9.14 14.63
C ALA A 417 -18.07 9.67 16.05
N MET A 418 -18.96 10.52 16.57
CA MET A 418 -18.86 11.03 17.94
C MET A 418 -19.09 9.93 18.97
N ASP A 419 -20.08 9.06 18.75
CA ASP A 419 -20.41 7.94 19.64
C ASP A 419 -19.23 6.94 19.78
N HIS A 420 -18.42 6.79 18.72
CA HIS A 420 -17.19 5.98 18.78
C HIS A 420 -16.07 6.55 19.66
N LEU A 421 -16.14 7.83 20.02
CA LEU A 421 -15.15 8.54 20.83
C LEU A 421 -15.59 8.73 22.30
N GLN A 422 -16.80 8.29 22.64
CA GLN A 422 -17.36 8.33 24.00
C GLN A 422 -16.94 7.13 24.86
#